data_AF-A0A3B8WNR0-F1
#
_entry.id   AF-A0A3B8WNR0-F1
#
_cell.length_a   1.000
_cell.length_b   1.000
_cell.length_c   1.000
_cell.angle_alpha   90.00
_cell.angle_beta   90.00
_cell.angle_gamma   90.00
#
_symmetry.space_group_name_H-M   'P 1'
#
loop_
_entity.id
_entity.type
_entity.pdbx_description
1 polymer ?
#
loop_
_entity_poly.entity_id
_entity_poly.type
_entity_poly.pdbx_seq_one_letter_code
_entity_poly.pdbx_strand_id
1 'polypeptide(L)'
;GPVLIDVPRDVQCAECEFDEWPDLQKYIPEEKDVRFHTTRDEQAKLLDSTVNSILESKKPVLYVGGGANNIDSSKAIKDFLKLCPMPVVSSLMGIGCIPTEDELYAGMVGMHGSYSANRAM
;
A
#
# COMPACT_ATOMS: atom_id res chain seq x y z
N GLY A 1 -1.85 0.85 12.40
CA GLY A 1 -0.93 0.72 13.55
C GLY A 1 -1.67 0.10 14.72
N PRO A 2 -0.99 -0.23 15.83
CA PRO A 2 -1.67 -0.77 17.01
C PRO A 2 -2.69 0.24 17.55
N VAL A 3 -3.81 -0.27 18.03
CA VAL A 3 -4.81 0.49 18.78
C VAL A 3 -4.79 -0.05 20.20
N LEU A 4 -4.53 0.82 21.17
CA LEU A 4 -4.60 0.48 22.59
C LEU A 4 -5.99 0.82 23.10
N ILE A 5 -6.70 -0.20 23.61
CA ILE A 5 -7.96 -0.04 24.33
C ILE A 5 -7.69 -0.50 25.76
N ASP A 6 -7.85 0.39 26.72
CA ASP A 6 -7.70 0.10 28.15
C ASP A 6 -9.07 0.11 28.83
N VAL A 7 -9.35 -0.91 29.65
CA VAL A 7 -10.65 -1.10 30.30
C VAL A 7 -10.41 -1.30 31.81
N PRO A 8 -10.89 -0.41 32.69
CA PRO A 8 -10.71 -0.54 34.14
C PRO A 8 -11.31 -1.83 34.72
N ARG A 9 -10.71 -2.36 35.80
CA ARG A 9 -11.15 -3.63 36.42
C ARG A 9 -12.59 -3.57 36.94
N ASP A 10 -12.98 -2.46 37.53
CA ASP A 10 -14.34 -2.24 38.01
C ASP A 10 -15.37 -2.30 36.87
N VAL A 11 -15.03 -1.77 35.69
CA VAL A 11 -15.87 -1.89 34.48
C VAL A 11 -15.89 -3.32 33.94
N GLN A 12 -14.73 -4.01 33.93
CA GLN A 12 -14.65 -5.41 33.48
C GLN A 12 -15.42 -6.39 34.37
N CYS A 13 -15.49 -6.11 35.67
CA CYS A 13 -16.19 -6.95 36.65
C CYS A 13 -17.64 -6.51 36.90
N ALA A 14 -18.09 -5.39 36.31
CA ALA A 14 -19.46 -4.94 36.45
C ALA A 14 -20.41 -5.87 35.67
N GLU A 15 -21.53 -6.20 36.30
CA GLU A 15 -22.65 -6.84 35.61
C GLU A 15 -23.50 -5.77 34.93
N CYS A 16 -24.00 -6.07 33.72
CA CYS A 16 -24.95 -5.23 33.02
C CYS A 16 -26.06 -6.08 32.39
N GLU A 17 -27.21 -5.47 32.16
CA GLU A 17 -28.24 -6.06 31.30
C GLU A 17 -27.69 -6.09 29.86
N PHE A 18 -27.72 -7.28 29.25
CA PHE A 18 -27.23 -7.51 27.90
C PHE A 18 -28.37 -8.09 27.06
N ASP A 19 -28.99 -7.23 26.25
CA ASP A 19 -30.12 -7.62 25.41
C ASP A 19 -29.65 -8.30 24.11
N GLU A 20 -28.82 -7.59 23.33
CA GLU A 20 -28.28 -8.07 22.07
C GLU A 20 -26.92 -7.44 21.76
N TRP A 21 -26.13 -8.08 20.92
CA TRP A 21 -24.92 -7.46 20.38
C TRP A 21 -25.31 -6.24 19.53
N PRO A 22 -24.57 -5.11 19.64
CA PRO A 22 -24.83 -3.97 18.78
C PRO A 22 -24.72 -4.38 17.32
N ASP A 23 -25.69 -3.97 16.53
CA ASP A 23 -25.61 -4.08 15.08
C ASP A 23 -24.46 -3.19 14.58
N LEU A 24 -23.30 -3.81 14.36
CA LEU A 24 -22.09 -3.13 13.94
C LEU A 24 -22.30 -2.37 12.62
N GLN A 25 -23.24 -2.79 11.78
CA GLN A 25 -23.55 -2.08 10.52
C GLN A 25 -24.09 -0.67 10.79
N LYS A 26 -24.79 -0.42 11.90
CA LYS A 26 -25.27 0.91 12.28
C LYS A 26 -24.14 1.89 12.64
N TYR A 27 -22.98 1.36 13.03
CA TYR A 27 -21.79 2.14 13.40
C TYR A 27 -20.75 2.21 12.29
N ILE A 28 -20.96 1.44 11.21
CA ILE A 28 -20.19 1.56 9.97
C ILE A 28 -20.91 2.61 9.13
N PRO A 29 -20.32 3.79 8.86
CA PRO A 29 -20.95 4.78 7.99
C PRO A 29 -21.33 4.14 6.65
N GLU A 30 -22.60 4.24 6.24
CA GLU A 30 -23.14 3.62 5.01
C GLU A 30 -22.41 4.11 3.74
N GLU A 31 -21.84 5.32 3.78
CA GLU A 31 -21.23 5.94 2.63
C GLU A 31 -19.79 6.39 2.84
N LYS A 32 -19.01 5.95 1.85
CA LYS A 32 -17.74 6.43 1.34
C LYS A 32 -16.54 5.92 2.09
N ASP A 33 -15.66 5.34 1.29
CA ASP A 33 -14.26 5.10 1.54
C ASP A 33 -13.64 6.35 2.19
N VAL A 34 -13.79 6.50 3.50
CA VAL A 34 -13.28 7.65 4.29
C VAL A 34 -11.75 7.74 4.22
N ARG A 35 -11.13 6.76 3.56
CA ARG A 35 -9.71 6.67 3.28
C ARG A 35 -9.26 7.62 2.17
N PHE A 36 -10.14 8.02 1.25
CA PHE A 36 -9.75 8.79 0.08
C PHE A 36 -10.58 10.07 -0.07
N HIS A 37 -9.93 11.23 0.09
CA HIS A 37 -10.53 12.54 -0.13
C HIS A 37 -10.49 12.98 -1.61
N THR A 38 -9.77 12.27 -2.47
CA THR A 38 -9.65 12.57 -3.89
C THR A 38 -10.92 12.19 -4.62
N THR A 39 -11.52 13.14 -5.34
CA THR A 39 -12.72 12.88 -6.14
C THR A 39 -12.38 11.99 -7.35
N ARG A 40 -13.38 11.32 -7.94
CA ARG A 40 -13.18 10.48 -9.13
C ARG A 40 -12.59 11.25 -10.31
N ASP A 41 -13.03 12.49 -10.52
CA ASP A 41 -12.54 13.34 -11.61
C ASP A 41 -11.10 13.78 -11.39
N GLU A 42 -10.73 14.11 -10.15
CA GLU A 42 -9.32 14.40 -9.80
C GLU A 42 -8.44 13.17 -9.95
N GLN A 43 -8.93 11.99 -9.53
CA GLN A 43 -8.22 10.73 -9.67
C GLN A 43 -7.96 10.40 -11.14
N ALA A 44 -8.95 10.56 -12.02
CA ALA A 44 -8.79 10.34 -13.46
C ALA A 44 -7.72 11.25 -14.06
N LYS A 45 -7.75 12.55 -13.74
CA LYS A 45 -6.74 13.52 -14.22
C LYS A 45 -5.33 13.19 -13.73
N LEU A 46 -5.19 12.78 -12.47
CA LEU A 46 -3.90 12.37 -11.89
C LEU A 46 -3.36 11.11 -12.55
N LEU A 47 -4.24 10.13 -12.85
CA LEU A 47 -3.87 8.92 -13.57
C LEU A 47 -3.39 9.23 -14.99
N ASP A 48 -4.13 10.04 -15.76
CA ASP A 48 -3.72 10.42 -17.12
C ASP A 48 -2.35 11.11 -17.13
N SER A 49 -2.14 12.06 -16.20
CA SER A 49 -0.86 12.75 -16.08
C SER A 49 0.28 11.80 -15.66
N THR A 50 0.00 10.82 -14.81
CA THR A 50 0.99 9.83 -14.36
C THR A 50 1.37 8.89 -15.51
N VAL A 51 0.38 8.41 -16.27
CA VAL A 51 0.62 7.56 -17.44
C VAL A 51 1.46 8.28 -18.49
N ASN A 52 1.13 9.54 -18.81
CA ASN A 52 1.93 10.33 -19.74
C ASN A 52 3.38 10.50 -19.25
N SER A 53 3.56 10.78 -17.96
CA SER A 53 4.91 10.93 -17.36
C SER A 53 5.73 9.63 -17.45
N ILE A 54 5.08 8.48 -17.29
CA ILE A 54 5.73 7.17 -17.45
C ILE A 54 6.12 6.92 -18.90
N LEU A 55 5.23 7.22 -19.86
CA LEU A 55 5.46 7.02 -21.29
C LEU A 55 6.55 7.95 -21.87
N GLU A 56 6.68 9.17 -21.34
CA GLU A 56 7.72 10.12 -21.74
C GLU A 56 9.08 9.85 -21.07
N SER A 57 9.09 9.05 -20.00
CA SER A 57 10.30 8.75 -19.25
C SER A 57 11.26 7.87 -20.05
N LYS A 58 12.53 8.30 -20.14
CA LYS A 58 13.58 7.54 -20.81
C LYS A 58 14.15 6.40 -19.97
N LYS A 59 14.02 6.48 -18.65
CA LYS A 59 14.58 5.53 -17.67
C LYS A 59 13.66 5.45 -16.43
N PRO A 60 12.41 4.96 -16.58
CA PRO A 60 11.50 4.84 -15.44
C PRO A 60 12.01 3.75 -14.47
N VAL A 61 11.73 3.94 -13.19
CA VAL A 61 12.02 2.99 -12.11
C VAL A 61 10.80 2.94 -11.21
N LEU A 62 10.34 1.73 -10.87
CA LEU A 62 9.24 1.53 -9.93
C LEU A 62 9.80 1.38 -8.52
N TYR A 63 9.54 2.36 -7.66
CA TYR A 63 9.92 2.30 -6.24
C TYR A 63 8.78 1.76 -5.37
N VAL A 64 9.00 0.64 -4.68
CA VAL A 64 8.00 -0.01 -3.82
C VAL A 64 8.33 0.10 -2.33
N GLY A 65 7.42 0.70 -1.57
CA GLY A 65 7.52 0.83 -0.11
C GLY A 65 6.69 -0.21 0.65
N GLY A 66 6.69 -0.13 1.98
CA GLY A 66 5.94 -1.07 2.84
C GLY A 66 4.42 -1.05 2.63
N GLY A 67 3.86 0.05 2.14
CA GLY A 67 2.43 0.13 1.79
C GLY A 67 2.01 -0.80 0.65
N ALA A 68 2.97 -1.23 -0.18
CA ALA A 68 2.72 -2.18 -1.27
C ALA A 68 2.91 -3.65 -0.85
N ASN A 69 3.34 -3.92 0.40
CA ASN A 69 3.66 -5.26 0.86
C ASN A 69 2.41 -6.01 1.32
N ASN A 70 1.54 -6.31 0.36
CA ASN A 70 0.34 -7.13 0.54
C ASN A 70 0.02 -7.87 -0.77
N ILE A 71 -0.83 -8.89 -0.69
CA ILE A 71 -1.16 -9.78 -1.82
C ILE A 71 -1.76 -9.01 -3.01
N ASP A 72 -2.69 -8.08 -2.75
CA ASP A 72 -3.41 -7.36 -3.81
C ASP A 72 -2.47 -6.41 -4.57
N SER A 73 -1.64 -5.66 -3.83
CA SER A 73 -0.62 -4.79 -4.41
C SER A 73 0.45 -5.57 -5.16
N SER A 74 0.93 -6.71 -4.62
CA SER A 74 1.93 -7.54 -5.30
C SER A 74 1.41 -8.05 -6.66
N LYS A 75 0.15 -8.51 -6.70
CA LYS A 75 -0.49 -8.92 -7.96
C LYS A 75 -0.62 -7.75 -8.94
N ALA A 76 -1.11 -6.60 -8.47
CA ALA A 76 -1.26 -5.41 -9.30
C ALA A 76 0.08 -4.91 -9.86
N ILE A 77 1.15 -4.92 -9.05
CA ILE A 77 2.51 -4.57 -9.49
C ILE A 77 2.97 -5.54 -10.58
N LYS A 78 2.76 -6.85 -10.39
CA LYS A 78 3.15 -7.85 -11.39
C LYS A 78 2.41 -7.66 -12.72
N ASP A 79 1.11 -7.36 -12.67
CA ASP A 79 0.32 -7.09 -13.88
C ASP A 79 0.73 -5.77 -14.53
N PHE A 80 1.04 -4.74 -13.74
CA PHE A 80 1.57 -3.47 -14.24
C PHE A 80 2.92 -3.65 -14.95
N LEU A 81 3.84 -4.42 -14.38
CA LEU A 81 5.17 -4.66 -14.96
C LEU A 81 5.12 -5.49 -16.26
N LYS A 82 4.06 -6.28 -16.49
CA LYS A 82 3.84 -6.91 -17.80
C LYS A 82 3.49 -5.90 -18.90
N LEU A 83 2.79 -4.82 -18.53
CA LEU A 83 2.38 -3.76 -19.45
C LEU A 83 3.48 -2.70 -19.63
N CYS A 84 4.17 -2.36 -18.54
CA CYS A 84 5.23 -1.37 -18.50
C CYS A 84 6.46 -1.97 -17.80
N PRO A 85 7.27 -2.79 -18.50
CA PRO A 85 8.47 -3.38 -17.93
C PRO A 85 9.48 -2.30 -17.53
N MET A 86 9.88 -2.27 -16.27
CA MET A 86 10.88 -1.34 -15.75
C MET A 86 11.58 -1.91 -14.51
N PRO A 87 12.80 -1.45 -14.19
CA PRO A 87 13.48 -1.84 -12.96
C PRO A 87 12.65 -1.51 -11.72
N VAL A 88 12.64 -2.43 -10.75
CA VAL A 88 11.93 -2.29 -9.49
C VAL A 88 12.93 -2.16 -8.36
N VAL A 89 12.80 -1.09 -7.58
CA VAL A 89 13.61 -0.82 -6.40
C VAL A 89 12.70 -0.87 -5.18
N SER A 90 13.12 -1.52 -4.09
CA SER A 90 12.32 -1.56 -2.86
C SER A 90 12.93 -0.73 -1.73
N SER A 91 12.08 -0.26 -0.83
CA SER A 91 12.52 0.06 0.53
C SER A 91 12.76 -1.24 1.32
N LEU A 92 13.31 -1.13 2.54
CA LEU A 92 13.42 -2.28 3.45
C LEU A 92 12.05 -2.93 3.72
N MET A 93 11.01 -2.13 3.92
CA MET A 93 9.66 -2.63 4.19
C MET A 93 8.95 -3.15 2.93
N GLY A 94 9.42 -2.77 1.74
CA GLY A 94 8.90 -3.23 0.45
C GLY A 94 9.57 -4.50 -0.06
N ILE A 95 10.54 -5.06 0.66
CA ILE A 95 11.12 -6.37 0.30
C ILE A 95 10.00 -7.42 0.35
N GLY A 96 9.90 -8.22 -0.72
CA GLY A 96 8.87 -9.24 -0.89
C GLY A 96 7.64 -8.79 -1.68
N CYS A 97 7.51 -7.49 -2.03
CA CYS A 97 6.44 -7.03 -2.92
C CYS A 97 6.50 -7.69 -4.31
N ILE A 98 7.70 -8.05 -4.77
CA ILE A 98 7.95 -8.90 -5.94
C ILE A 98 8.99 -9.97 -5.57
N PRO A 99 9.05 -11.11 -6.29
CA PRO A 99 10.09 -12.11 -6.08
C PRO A 99 11.48 -11.49 -6.23
N THR A 100 12.39 -11.79 -5.30
CA THR A 100 13.76 -11.26 -5.34
C THR A 100 14.60 -11.82 -6.49
N GLU A 101 14.16 -12.93 -7.08
CA GLU A 101 14.78 -13.55 -8.25
C GLU A 101 14.22 -13.00 -9.57
N ASP A 102 13.21 -12.12 -9.51
CA ASP A 102 12.62 -11.51 -10.70
C ASP A 102 13.68 -10.66 -11.44
N GLU A 103 13.77 -10.81 -12.75
CA GLU A 103 14.77 -10.12 -13.58
C GLU A 103 14.64 -8.60 -13.53
N LEU A 104 13.44 -8.08 -13.22
CA LEU A 104 13.21 -6.65 -13.07
C LEU A 104 13.59 -6.13 -11.68
N TYR A 105 13.89 -7.00 -10.70
CA TYR A 105 14.23 -6.56 -9.36
C TYR A 105 15.67 -6.06 -9.27
N ALA A 106 15.81 -4.74 -9.12
CA ALA A 106 17.10 -4.07 -8.98
C ALA A 106 17.64 -4.07 -7.54
N GLY A 107 16.86 -4.55 -6.56
CA GLY A 107 17.24 -4.66 -5.16
C GLY A 107 16.67 -3.57 -4.24
N MET A 108 17.08 -3.60 -2.97
CA MET A 108 16.71 -2.60 -1.98
C MET A 108 17.58 -1.34 -2.11
N VAL A 109 17.00 -0.15 -2.00
CA VAL A 109 17.74 1.13 -1.90
C VAL A 109 18.21 1.41 -0.47
N GLY A 110 19.30 2.16 -0.31
CA GLY A 110 19.79 2.68 0.96
C GLY A 110 21.23 2.27 1.28
N MET A 111 21.71 2.66 2.46
CA MET A 111 23.10 2.44 2.89
C MET A 111 23.48 0.96 3.03
N HIS A 112 22.49 0.09 3.25
CA HIS A 112 22.62 -1.37 3.26
C HIS A 112 21.94 -2.03 2.06
N GLY A 113 21.57 -1.20 1.07
CA GLY A 113 20.93 -1.62 -0.16
C GLY A 113 21.93 -2.15 -1.19
N SER A 114 21.39 -2.50 -2.34
CA SER A 114 22.19 -2.92 -3.49
C SER A 114 22.74 -1.71 -4.25
N TYR A 115 23.92 -1.88 -4.85
CA TYR A 115 24.52 -0.87 -5.72
C TYR A 115 23.63 -0.54 -6.93
N SER A 116 22.98 -1.55 -7.51
CA SER A 116 22.04 -1.40 -8.63
C SER A 116 20.86 -0.51 -8.27
N ALA A 117 20.21 -0.76 -7.13
CA ALA A 117 19.12 0.09 -6.64
C ALA A 117 19.57 1.53 -6.38
N ASN A 118 20.72 1.72 -5.71
CA ASN A 118 21.25 3.05 -5.43
C ASN A 118 21.72 3.82 -6.68
N ARG A 119 22.07 3.12 -7.76
CA ARG A 119 22.41 3.73 -9.05
C ARG A 119 21.20 4.04 -9.94
N ALA A 120 20.12 3.29 -9.74
CA ALA A 120 18.87 3.47 -10.48
C ALA A 120 18.06 4.68 -9.97
N MET A 121 18.19 5.00 -8.68
CA MET A 121 17.61 6.16 -8.01
C MET A 121 18.51 7.40 -8.14
#